data_AF-A0A6C1T591-F1
#
_entry.id   AF-A0A6C1T591-F1
#
_cell.length_a   1.000
_cell.length_b   1.000
_cell.length_c   1.000
_cell.angle_alpha   90.00
_cell.angle_beta   90.00
_cell.angle_gamma   90.00
#
_symmetry.space_group_name_H-M   'P 1'
#
loop_
_entity.id
_entity.type
_entity.pdbx_description
1 polymer ?
#
loop_
_entity_poly.entity_id
_entity_poly.type
_entity_poly.pdbx_seq_one_letter_code
_entity_poly.pdbx_strand_id
1 'polypeptide(L)' 'QTIIPPMAGYYEVWARATDNQGNSQPMVVPGWNPRGYLNNSCHRIHFTAV' A
#
# COMPACT_ATOMS: atom_id res chain seq x y z
N GLN A 1 7.45 -8.00 -11.48
CA GLN A 1 8.33 -6.91 -11.96
C GLN A 1 9.32 -6.61 -10.86
N THR A 2 10.59 -6.42 -11.20
CA THR A 2 11.63 -6.02 -10.24
C THR A 2 11.77 -4.51 -10.27
N ILE A 3 11.80 -3.88 -9.10
CA ILE A 3 12.03 -2.43 -8.98
C ILE A 3 13.41 -2.25 -8.33
N ILE A 4 14.26 -1.46 -8.98
CA ILE A 4 15.58 -1.10 -8.45
C ILE A 4 15.49 0.36 -7.99
N PRO A 5 15.80 0.67 -6.72
CA PRO A 5 15.81 2.05 -6.24
C PRO A 5 16.91 2.86 -6.97
N PRO A 6 16.65 4.13 -7.33
CA PRO A 6 17.59 4.92 -8.12
C PRO A 6 18.83 5.37 -7.34
N MET A 7 18.78 5.36 -6.00
CA MET A 7 19.89 5.73 -5.12
C MET A 7 19.71 5.08 -3.74
N ALA A 8 20.74 5.14 -2.89
CA ALA A 8 20.60 4.80 -1.48
C ALA A 8 19.65 5.79 -0.78
N GLY A 9 18.78 5.29 0.10
CA GLY A 9 17.80 6.13 0.78
C GLY A 9 16.56 5.38 1.24
N TYR A 10 15.64 6.11 1.87
CA TYR A 10 14.37 5.58 2.36
C TYR A 10 13.30 5.63 1.28
N TYR A 11 12.54 4.55 1.13
CA TYR A 11 11.49 4.42 0.14
C TYR A 11 10.21 3.82 0.73
N GLU A 12 9.09 4.25 0.17
CA GLU A 12 7.76 3.71 0.42
C GLU A 12 7.24 3.02 -0.84
N VAL A 13 6.91 1.74 -0.72
CA VAL A 13 6.20 0.99 -1.77
C VAL A 13 4.75 0.83 -1.36
N TRP A 14 3.87 1.24 -2.26
CA TRP A 14 2.43 1.13 -2.09
C TRP A 14 1.85 0.21 -3.16
N ALA A 15 1.07 -0.79 -2.74
CA ALA A 15 0.32 -1.66 -3.65
C ALA A 15 -1.17 -1.29 -3.61
N ARG A 16 -1.74 -1.02 -4.78
CA ARG A 16 -3.16 -0.67 -4.97
C ARG A 16 -3.74 -1.39 -6.17
N ALA A 17 -4.91 -1.97 -5.99
CA ALA A 17 -5.71 -2.57 -7.05
C ALA A 17 -6.94 -1.71 -7.39
N THR A 18 -7.36 -1.80 -8.64
CA THR A 18 -8.63 -1.28 -9.17
C THR A 18 -9.38 -2.43 -9.82
N ASP A 19 -10.65 -2.61 -9.51
CA ASP A 19 -11.47 -3.68 -10.09
C ASP A 19 -12.02 -3.31 -11.48
N ASN A 20 -12.79 -4.22 -12.09
CA ASN A 20 -13.41 -4.02 -13.40
C ASN A 20 -14.56 -3.00 -13.41
N GLN A 21 -15.03 -2.57 -12.24
CA GLN A 21 -16.05 -1.53 -12.06
C GLN A 21 -15.43 -0.16 -11.75
N GLY A 22 -14.09 -0.07 -11.67
CA GLY A 22 -13.35 1.15 -11.37
C GLY A 22 -13.20 1.43 -9.86
N ASN A 23 -13.63 0.53 -8.98
CA ASN A 23 -13.45 0.70 -7.54
C ASN A 23 -12.00 0.41 -7.17
N SER A 24 -11.43 1.24 -6.30
CA SER A 24 -10.04 1.10 -5.87
C SER A 24 -9.92 1.07 -4.35
N GLN A 25 -8.90 0.39 -3.85
CA GLN A 25 -8.60 0.35 -2.40
C GLN A 25 -8.42 1.77 -1.85
N PRO A 26 -8.86 2.07 -0.60
CA PRO A 26 -8.54 3.32 0.07
C PRO A 26 -7.04 3.37 0.43
N MET A 27 -6.43 4.57 0.41
CA MET A 27 -5.01 4.72 0.76
C MET A 27 -4.75 4.48 2.25
N VAL A 28 -5.69 4.87 3.10
CA VAL A 28 -5.59 4.70 4.56
C VAL A 28 -6.87 4.06 5.09
N VAL A 29 -6.78 3.41 6.25
CA VAL A 29 -7.96 2.85 6.91
C VAL A 29 -8.89 3.99 7.32
N PRO A 30 -10.16 4.02 6.86
CA PRO A 30 -11.08 5.12 7.17
C PRO A 30 -11.54 5.13 8.64
N GLY A 31 -11.43 4.00 9.34
CA GLY A 31 -11.74 3.89 10.76
C GLY A 31 -11.42 2.50 11.31
N TRP A 32 -11.12 2.42 12.60
CA TRP A 32 -10.85 1.17 13.29
C TRP A 32 -12.16 0.50 13.77
N ASN A 33 -12.21 -0.83 13.71
CA ASN A 33 -13.28 -1.60 14.33
C ASN A 33 -12.71 -2.70 15.24
N PRO A 34 -13.36 -3.02 16.39
CA PRO A 34 -12.85 -3.97 17.37
C PRO A 34 -12.61 -5.39 16.85
N ARG A 35 -13.24 -5.77 15.73
CA ARG A 35 -13.13 -7.10 15.15
C ARG A 35 -12.06 -7.19 14.05
N GLY A 36 -11.47 -6.07 13.64
CA GLY A 36 -10.41 -6.01 12.63
C GLY A 36 -10.86 -6.33 11.20
N TYR A 37 -12.16 -6.30 10.90
CA TYR A 37 -12.66 -6.66 9.56
C TYR A 37 -12.57 -5.51 8.56
N LEU A 38 -12.64 -5.87 7.26
CA LEU A 38 -12.74 -4.94 6.13
C LEU A 38 -11.56 -3.96 5.99
N ASN A 39 -10.39 -4.34 6.50
CA ASN A 39 -9.18 -3.57 6.22
C ASN A 39 -8.65 -3.90 4.82
N ASN A 40 -9.20 -3.22 3.82
CA ASN A 40 -8.73 -3.26 2.44
C ASN A 40 -7.90 -2.01 2.07
N SER A 41 -7.24 -1.39 3.05
CA SER A 41 -6.34 -0.26 2.76
C SER A 41 -5.14 -0.70 1.92
N CYS A 42 -4.57 0.23 1.14
CA CYS A 42 -3.40 -0.04 0.32
C CYS A 42 -2.24 -0.52 1.21
N HIS A 43 -1.62 -1.64 0.81
CA HIS A 43 -0.49 -2.17 1.57
C HIS A 43 0.73 -1.28 1.34
N ARG A 44 1.34 -0.83 2.45
CA ARG A 44 2.51 0.05 2.47
C ARG A 44 3.70 -0.66 3.10
N ILE A 45 4.80 -0.72 2.36
CA ILE A 45 6.06 -1.31 2.80
C ILE A 45 7.13 -0.21 2.82
N HIS A 46 7.81 -0.08 3.95
CA HIS A 46 8.96 0.81 4.10
C HIS A 46 10.23 -0.02 3.94
N PHE A 47 11.19 0.50 3.17
CA PHE A 47 12.51 -0.09 3.10
C PHE A 47 13.58 0.99 2.91
N THR A 48 14.81 0.66 3.31
CA THR A 48 15.99 1.51 3.09
C THR A 48 16.87 0.82 2.07
N ALA A 49 17.11 1.48 0.94
CA ALA A 49 18.12 1.10 -0.03
C ALA A 49 19.49 1.54 0.49
N VAL A 50 20.47 0.63 0.42
CA VAL A 50 21.87 0.87 0.79
C VAL A 50 22.77 0.77 -0.43
#